data_AF-A0AAD7F9H0-F1
#
_entry.id   AF-A0AAD7F9H0-F1
#
_cell.length_a   1.000
_cell.length_b   1.000
_cell.length_c   1.000
_cell.angle_alpha   90.00
_cell.angle_beta   90.00
_cell.angle_gamma   90.00
#
_symmetry.space_group_name_H-M   'P 1'
#
loop_
_entity.id
_entity.type
_entity.pdbx_description
1 polymer ?
#
loop_
_entity_poly.entity_id
_entity_poly.type
_entity_poly.pdbx_seq_one_letter_code
_entity_poly.pdbx_strand_id
1 'polypeptide(L)' 'MADLDGPKIAETFYQHLFKGCDTNTDPPDLTKAAECLHNAVAELRADPNVPFSRWVPFVHYG' A
#
# COMPACT_ATOMS: atom_id res chain seq x y z
N MET A 1 1.21 -20.15 7.87
CA MET A 1 1.11 -19.72 6.46
C MET A 1 1.62 -18.30 6.41
N ALA A 2 2.59 -18.00 5.56
CA ALA A 2 3.14 -16.64 5.44
C ALA A 2 2.18 -15.76 4.63
N ASP A 3 2.16 -14.46 4.95
CA ASP A 3 1.48 -13.47 4.12
C ASP A 3 2.23 -13.34 2.79
N LEU A 4 1.55 -13.66 1.68
CA LEU A 4 2.12 -13.62 0.34
C LEU A 4 2.04 -12.22 -0.28
N ASP A 5 1.13 -11.37 0.21
CA ASP A 5 0.79 -10.07 -0.38
C ASP A 5 1.37 -8.90 0.41
N GLY A 6 1.54 -9.07 1.72
CA GLY A 6 2.09 -8.07 2.63
C GLY A 6 3.37 -7.41 2.14
N PRO A 7 4.40 -8.15 1.69
CA PRO A 7 5.62 -7.53 1.15
C PRO A 7 5.35 -6.62 -0.06
N LYS A 8 4.46 -7.03 -0.97
CA LYS A 8 4.14 -6.25 -2.17
C LYS A 8 3.29 -5.02 -1.84
N ILE A 9 2.30 -5.18 -0.96
CA ILE A 9 1.48 -4.07 -0.46
C ILE A 9 2.36 -3.03 0.25
N ALA A 10 3.27 -3.46 1.13
CA ALA A 10 4.17 -2.57 1.83
C ALA A 10 5.09 -1.81 0.85
N GLU A 11 5.65 -2.49 -0.14
CA GLU A 11 6.45 -1.87 -1.19
C GLU A 11 5.67 -0.76 -1.91
N THR A 12 4.51 -1.07 -2.51
CA THR A 12 3.71 -0.10 -3.25
C THR A 12 3.24 1.05 -2.35
N PHE A 13 2.79 0.74 -1.12
CA PHE A 13 2.38 1.76 -0.15
C PHE A 13 3.49 2.76 0.14
N TYR A 14 4.70 2.29 0.48
CA TYR A 14 5.82 3.18 0.79
C TYR A 14 6.37 3.89 -0.45
N GLN A 15 6.32 3.27 -1.63
CA GLN A 15 6.64 3.94 -2.89
C GLN A 15 5.74 5.15 -3.14
N HIS A 16 4.44 5.04 -2.86
CA HIS A 16 3.52 6.18 -2.96
C HIS A 16 3.73 7.20 -1.85
N LEU A 17 3.86 6.75 -0.61
CA LEU A 17 3.95 7.63 0.56
C LEU A 17 5.22 8.50 0.53
N PHE A 18 6.34 7.94 0.09
CA PHE A 18 7.62 8.65 -0.02
C PHE A 18 7.87 9.26 -1.40
N LYS A 19 6.89 9.22 -2.31
CA LYS A 19 7.07 9.74 -3.67
C LYS A 19 7.37 11.24 -3.62
N GLY A 20 8.58 11.61 -4.02
CA GLY A 20 9.03 13.00 -4.03
C GLY A 20 9.53 13.52 -2.67
N CYS A 21 9.64 12.66 -1.66
CA CYS A 21 10.34 12.99 -0.42
C CYS A 21 11.85 12.83 -0.60
N ASP A 22 12.62 13.82 -0.15
CA ASP A 22 14.05 13.65 0.10
C ASP A 22 14.21 13.17 1.55
N THR A 23 14.98 12.09 1.74
CA THR A 23 15.07 11.36 3.02
C THR A 23 15.63 12.19 4.17
N ASN A 24 16.18 13.39 3.88
CA ASN A 24 16.80 14.25 4.88
C ASN A 24 16.04 15.56 5.17
N THR A 25 15.12 16.01 4.31
CA THR A 25 14.51 17.35 4.45
C THR A 25 13.00 17.35 4.47
N ASP A 26 12.34 16.40 3.80
CA ASP A 26 10.90 16.44 3.59
C ASP A 26 10.23 15.14 4.06
N PRO A 27 9.58 15.14 5.24
CA PRO A 27 8.85 13.97 5.70
C PRO A 27 7.67 13.67 4.77
N PRO A 28 7.23 12.40 4.69
CA PRO A 28 6.06 12.04 3.91
C PRO A 28 4.79 12.69 4.47
N ASP A 29 3.88 13.05 3.56
CA ASP A 29 2.55 13.53 3.92
C ASP A 29 1.68 12.37 4.39
N LEU A 30 1.61 12.17 5.70
CA LEU A 30 0.84 11.08 6.32
C LEU A 30 -0.67 11.21 6.07
N THR A 31 -1.18 12.37 5.67
CA THR A 31 -2.60 12.53 5.31
C THR A 31 -2.98 11.71 4.07
N LYS A 32 -1.98 11.31 3.27
CA LYS A 32 -2.15 10.46 2.09
C LYS A 32 -2.09 8.96 2.39
N ALA A 33 -1.93 8.54 3.65
CA ALA A 33 -1.80 7.12 3.98
C ALA A 33 -3.00 6.28 3.47
N ALA A 34 -4.22 6.79 3.61
CA ALA A 34 -5.42 6.12 3.09
C ALA A 34 -5.38 5.96 1.56
N GLU A 35 -4.98 7.00 0.83
CA GLU A 35 -4.83 6.99 -0.63
C GLU A 35 -3.72 6.02 -1.08
N CYS A 36 -2.58 6.03 -0.38
CA CYS A 36 -1.45 5.17 -0.68
C CYS A 36 -1.82 3.68 -0.49
N LEU A 37 -2.56 3.35 0.57
CA LEU A 37 -3.07 1.99 0.77
C LEU A 37 -4.11 1.62 -0.28
N HIS A 38 -5.01 2.55 -0.64
CA HIS A 38 -5.98 2.33 -1.70
C HIS A 38 -5.31 1.95 -3.02
N ASN A 39 -4.26 2.66 -3.42
CA ASN A 39 -3.52 2.36 -4.65
C ASN A 39 -2.84 0.99 -4.59
N ALA A 40 -2.19 0.65 -3.47
CA ALA A 40 -1.56 -0.67 -3.29
C ALA A 40 -2.58 -1.82 -3.37
N VAL A 41 -3.75 -1.66 -2.75
CA VAL A 41 -4.83 -2.65 -2.80
C VAL A 41 -5.46 -2.74 -4.19
N ALA A 42 -5.60 -1.61 -4.90
CA ALA A 42 -6.11 -1.58 -6.26
C ALA A 42 -5.20 -2.35 -7.23
N GLU A 43 -3.88 -2.22 -7.09
CA GLU A 43 -2.92 -3.02 -7.86
C GLU A 43 -3.07 -4.51 -7.57
N LEU A 44 -3.16 -4.90 -6.29
CA LEU A 44 -3.33 -6.31 -5.91
C LEU A 44 -4.66 -6.88 -6.43
N ARG A 45 -5.73 -6.09 -6.38
CA ARG A 45 -7.06 -6.46 -6.88
C ARG A 45 -7.10 -6.63 -8.40
N ALA A 46 -6.19 -5.98 -9.14
CA ALA A 46 -6.16 -6.06 -10.60
C ALA A 46 -5.65 -7.42 -11.11
N ASP A 47 -4.97 -8.21 -10.28
CA ASP A 47 -4.54 -9.57 -10.64
C ASP A 47 -5.73 -10.54 -10.61
N PRO A 48 -6.11 -11.16 -11.76
CA PRO A 48 -7.24 -12.09 -11.82
C PRO A 48 -7.04 -13.37 -10.98
N ASN A 49 -5.81 -13.66 -10.54
CA ASN A 49 -5.49 -14.82 -9.72
C ASN A 49 -5.56 -14.52 -8.21
N VAL A 50 -5.79 -13.27 -7.82
CA VAL A 50 -5.88 -12.87 -6.41
C VAL A 50 -7.34 -12.78 -5.98
N PRO A 51 -7.84 -13.73 -5.18
CA PRO A 51 -9.21 -13.68 -4.68
C PRO A 51 -9.45 -12.49 -3.73
N PHE A 52 -10.72 -12.09 -3.61
CA PHE A 52 -11.22 -11.08 -2.67
C PHE A 52 -10.64 -11.21 -1.25
N SER A 53 -10.57 -12.44 -0.73
CA SER A 53 -10.07 -12.73 0.61
C SER A 53 -8.61 -12.33 0.88
N ARG A 54 -7.80 -12.17 -0.18
CA ARG A 54 -6.38 -11.79 -0.04
C ARG A 54 -6.17 -10.30 0.07
N TRP A 55 -7.03 -9.47 -0.53
CA TRP A 55 -6.84 -8.01 -0.54
C TRP A 55 -7.75 -7.25 0.43
N VAL A 56 -8.88 -7.84 0.83
CA VAL A 56 -9.83 -7.23 1.79
C VAL A 56 -9.24 -6.91 3.16
N PRO A 57 -8.31 -7.70 3.73
CA PRO A 57 -7.76 -7.42 5.05
C PRO A 57 -6.92 -6.12 5.11
N PHE A 58 -6.49 -5.58 3.98
CA PHE A 58 -5.72 -4.33 3.93
C PHE A 58 -6.65 -3.13 4.08
N VAL A 59 -6.80 -2.67 5.33
CA VAL A 59 -7.66 -1.56 5.71
C VAL A 59 -6.86 -0.46 6.40
N HIS A 60 -7.23 0.79 6.16
CA HIS A 60 -6.69 1.95 6.85
C HIS A 60 -7.66 2.37 7.96
N TYR A 61 -7.12 2.57 9.18
CA TYR A 61 -7.83 3.19 10.30
C TYR A 61 -7.09 4.47 10.66
N GLY A 62 -7.75 5.61 10.51
CA GLY A 62 -7.18 6.95 10.69
C GLY A 62 -8.25 8.02 10.66
#